data_AF-A0A699QPW2-F1
#
_entry.id   AF-A0A699QPW2-F1
#
_cell.length_a   1.000
_cell.length_b   1.000
_cell.length_c   1.000
_cell.angle_alpha   90.00
_cell.angle_beta   90.00
_cell.angle_gamma   90.00
#
_symmetry.space_group_name_H-M   'P 1'
#
loop_
_entity.id
_entity.type
_entity.pdbx_description
1 polymer ?
#
loop_
_entity_poly.entity_id
_entity_poly.type
_entity_poly.pdbx_seq_one_letter_code
_entity_poly.pdbx_strand_id
1 'polypeptide(L)'
;QSTSPHIDNEDLKQIDVDNLEEMDLRWQMAMLTMRARRFLQKTGRNLGDNRATTMGFDMSKVKCYNCHRKGHFARECRYPKDTRRTGTAEP
;
A
#
# COMPACT_ATOMS: atom_id res chain seq x y z
N GLN A 1 -0.06 14.30 -51.23
CA GLN A 1 -1.17 13.44 -50.79
C GLN A 1 -0.65 12.68 -49.57
N SER A 2 -1.21 12.94 -48.40
CA SER A 2 -0.81 12.28 -47.15
C SER A 2 -1.56 10.96 -47.07
N THR A 3 -0.88 9.84 -47.32
CA THR A 3 -1.41 8.50 -47.05
C THR A 3 -1.48 8.33 -45.54
N SER A 4 -2.67 8.55 -44.97
CA SER A 4 -2.98 8.16 -43.61
C SER A 4 -2.77 6.64 -43.50
N PRO A 5 -1.94 6.13 -42.56
CA PRO A 5 -1.85 4.71 -42.33
C PRO A 5 -3.24 4.22 -41.95
N HIS A 6 -3.85 3.41 -42.81
CA HIS A 6 -5.15 2.83 -42.55
C HIS A 6 -4.91 1.68 -41.56
N ILE A 7 -5.02 1.98 -40.26
CA ILE A 7 -4.96 0.95 -39.21
C ILE A 7 -6.24 0.13 -39.34
N ASP A 8 -6.12 -1.04 -39.94
CA ASP A 8 -7.17 -2.00 -40.17
C ASP A 8 -7.51 -2.80 -38.89
N ASN A 9 -8.74 -3.34 -38.85
CA ASN A 9 -9.29 -4.00 -37.67
C ASN A 9 -8.47 -5.23 -37.23
N GLU A 10 -7.70 -5.84 -38.13
CA GLU A 10 -6.80 -6.96 -37.84
C GLU A 10 -5.55 -6.53 -37.05
N ASP A 11 -5.08 -5.29 -37.18
CA ASP A 11 -3.99 -4.75 -36.36
C ASP A 11 -4.43 -4.46 -34.91
N LEU A 12 -5.71 -4.13 -34.70
CA LEU A 12 -6.29 -3.97 -33.36
C LEU A 12 -6.45 -5.30 -32.60
N LYS A 13 -6.53 -6.43 -33.32
CA LYS A 13 -6.63 -7.77 -32.73
C LYS A 13 -5.27 -8.32 -32.26
N GLN A 14 -4.16 -7.65 -32.60
CA GLN A 14 -2.79 -8.04 -32.22
C GLN A 14 -2.38 -7.60 -30.82
N ILE A 15 -3.24 -6.88 -30.09
CA ILE A 15 -3.02 -6.73 -28.65
C ILE A 15 -3.46 -8.04 -28.00
N ASP A 16 -2.53 -8.98 -28.01
CA ASP A 16 -2.62 -10.24 -27.30
C ASP A 16 -3.06 -10.00 -25.86
N VAL A 17 -3.93 -10.84 -25.33
CA VAL A 17 -4.44 -10.72 -23.96
C VAL A 17 -3.28 -10.73 -22.97
N ASP A 18 -2.22 -11.48 -23.28
CA ASP A 18 -0.99 -11.56 -22.51
C ASP A 18 -0.24 -10.20 -22.47
N ASN A 19 -0.31 -9.39 -23.54
CA ASN A 19 0.29 -8.05 -23.58
C ASN A 19 -0.50 -7.04 -22.75
N LEU A 20 -1.83 -7.20 -22.65
CA LEU A 20 -2.66 -6.38 -21.77
C LEU A 20 -2.40 -6.71 -20.29
N GLU A 21 -2.28 -7.99 -19.94
CA GLU A 21 -1.97 -8.43 -18.58
C GLU A 21 -0.56 -8.00 -18.17
N GLU A 22 0.43 -8.10 -19.06
CA GLU A 22 1.78 -7.61 -18.80
C GLU A 22 1.81 -6.10 -18.56
N MET A 23 1.06 -5.31 -19.34
CA MET A 23 0.98 -3.86 -19.14
C MET A 23 0.33 -3.50 -17.80
N ASP A 24 -0.73 -4.20 -17.41
CA ASP A 24 -1.37 -4.01 -16.11
C ASP A 24 -0.44 -4.39 -14.95
N LEU A 25 0.22 -5.55 -15.04
CA LEU A 25 1.23 -6.00 -14.07
C LEU A 25 2.37 -4.99 -13.92
N ARG A 26 2.90 -4.48 -15.04
CA ARG A 26 3.94 -3.43 -15.04
C ARG A 26 3.44 -2.14 -14.39
N TRP A 27 2.20 -1.73 -14.66
CA TRP A 27 1.60 -0.56 -14.02
C TRP A 27 1.41 -0.76 -12.52
N GLN A 28 0.91 -1.91 -12.09
CA GLN A 28 0.78 -2.28 -10.69
C GLN A 28 2.15 -2.26 -9.98
N MET A 29 3.19 -2.82 -10.59
CA MET A 29 4.55 -2.77 -10.05
C MET A 29 5.13 -1.36 -9.97
N ALA A 30 4.87 -0.53 -10.98
CA ALA A 30 5.27 0.88 -10.96
C ALA A 30 4.59 1.63 -9.81
N MET A 31 3.28 1.46 -9.62
CA MET A 31 2.54 2.04 -8.50
C MET A 31 3.05 1.54 -7.14
N LEU A 32 3.33 0.24 -7.02
CA LEU A 32 3.88 -0.35 -5.80
C LEU A 32 5.24 0.24 -5.47
N THR A 33 6.12 0.38 -6.48
CA THR A 33 7.45 0.99 -6.35
C THR A 33 7.35 2.44 -5.91
N MET A 34 6.43 3.22 -6.50
CA MET A 34 6.19 4.61 -6.10
C MET A 34 5.71 4.73 -4.66
N ARG A 35 4.82 3.83 -4.21
CA ARG A 35 4.36 3.76 -2.81
C ARG A 35 5.51 3.41 -1.86
N ALA A 36 6.30 2.39 -2.19
CA ALA A 36 7.48 1.99 -1.41
C ALA A 36 8.50 3.13 -1.28
N ARG A 37 8.79 3.83 -2.39
CA ARG A 37 9.71 4.97 -2.40
C ARG A 37 9.19 6.12 -1.52
N ARG A 38 7.90 6.43 -1.59
CA ARG A 38 7.27 7.47 -0.74
C ARG A 38 7.32 7.09 0.74
N PHE A 39 7.10 5.82 1.07
CA PHE A 39 7.22 5.33 2.45
C PHE A 39 8.64 5.44 2.99
N LEU A 40 9.64 5.03 2.20
CA LEU A 40 11.05 5.13 2.54
C LEU A 40 11.45 6.59 2.78
N GLN A 41 11.06 7.51 1.90
CA GLN A 41 11.35 8.95 2.08
C GLN A 41 10.73 9.51 3.37
N LYS A 42 9.50 9.10 3.72
CA LYS A 42 8.79 9.61 4.90
C LYS A 42 9.31 9.05 6.22
N THR A 43 9.74 7.79 6.23
CA THR A 43 10.05 7.06 7.47
C THR A 43 11.54 6.73 7.64
N GLY A 44 12.32 6.81 6.56
CA GLY A 44 13.70 6.34 6.50
C GLY A 44 13.87 4.82 6.59
N ARG A 45 12.77 4.05 6.55
CA ARG A 45 12.78 2.58 6.75
C ARG A 45 12.72 1.84 5.41
N ASN A 46 13.69 0.93 5.18
CA ASN A 46 13.72 0.08 4.00
C ASN A 46 12.74 -1.12 4.16
N LEU A 47 12.09 -1.52 3.06
CA LEU A 47 11.13 -2.63 3.02
C LEU A 47 11.77 -3.98 2.60
N GLY A 48 13.02 -3.95 2.11
CA GLY A 48 13.72 -5.10 1.52
C GLY A 48 14.55 -5.93 2.50
N ASP A 49 14.55 -5.59 3.79
CA ASP A 49 15.29 -6.38 4.77
C ASP A 49 14.50 -7.67 5.07
N ASN A 50 14.98 -8.81 4.56
CA ASN A 50 14.43 -10.17 4.78
C ASN A 50 14.42 -10.61 6.27
N ARG A 51 14.76 -9.73 7.20
CA ARG A 51 14.60 -9.96 8.63
C ARG A 51 13.12 -10.03 8.90
N ALA A 52 12.60 -11.20 9.26
CA ALA A 52 11.19 -11.51 9.57
C ALA A 52 10.58 -10.57 10.62
N THR A 53 10.38 -9.31 10.25
CA THR A 53 10.04 -8.20 11.12
C THR A 53 8.82 -7.56 10.50
N THR A 54 7.67 -7.87 11.06
CA THR A 54 6.41 -7.13 10.99
C THR A 54 6.65 -5.62 10.80
N MET A 55 6.78 -5.16 9.54
CA MET A 55 6.88 -3.76 9.09
C MET A 55 7.49 -2.77 10.11
N GLY A 56 8.66 -3.07 10.70
CA GLY A 56 9.37 -2.18 11.65
C GLY A 56 8.54 -1.64 12.83
N PHE A 57 7.38 -2.23 13.13
CA PHE A 57 6.57 -1.87 14.29
C PHE A 57 6.94 -2.80 15.42
N ASP A 58 7.64 -2.24 16.41
CA ASP A 58 7.84 -2.90 17.69
C ASP A 58 6.47 -3.00 18.39
N MET A 59 5.79 -4.14 18.22
CA MET A 59 4.44 -4.35 18.78
C MET A 59 4.44 -4.15 20.30
N SER A 60 5.56 -4.42 20.99
CA SER A 60 5.70 -4.18 22.42
C SER A 60 5.59 -2.69 22.79
N LYS A 61 5.84 -1.78 21.84
CA LYS A 61 5.70 -0.32 22.00
C LYS A 61 4.38 0.23 21.47
N VAL A 62 3.67 -0.50 20.61
CA VAL A 62 2.38 -0.06 20.06
C VAL A 62 1.34 -0.03 21.18
N LYS A 63 0.85 1.16 21.54
CA LYS A 63 -0.22 1.37 22.53
C LYS A 63 -1.57 1.47 21.82
N CYS A 64 -2.52 0.64 22.21
CA CYS A 64 -3.89 0.68 21.70
C CYS A 64 -4.60 1.98 22.13
N TYR A 65 -5.19 2.71 21.18
CA TYR A 65 -5.95 3.93 21.47
C TYR A 65 -7.27 3.67 22.20
N ASN A 66 -7.80 2.44 22.11
CA ASN A 66 -9.06 2.07 22.76
C ASN A 66 -8.85 1.67 24.24
N CYS A 67 -8.03 0.65 24.52
CA CYS A 67 -7.84 0.13 25.88
C CYS A 67 -6.52 0.53 26.54
N HIS A 68 -5.67 1.28 25.84
CA HIS A 68 -4.38 1.77 26.32
C HIS A 68 -3.34 0.70 26.73
N ARG A 69 -3.62 -0.57 26.46
CA ARG A 69 -2.63 -1.66 26.59
C ARG A 69 -1.71 -1.71 25.37
N LYS A 70 -0.47 -2.15 25.58
CA LYS A 70 0.50 -2.33 24.50
C LYS A 70 0.28 -3.65 23.77
N GLY A 71 0.91 -3.84 22.61
CA GLY A 71 0.91 -5.13 21.90
C GLY A 71 -0.10 -5.26 20.75
N HIS A 72 -0.98 -4.28 20.51
CA HIS A 72 -1.97 -4.35 19.42
C HIS A 72 -2.46 -2.97 18.98
N PHE A 73 -2.98 -2.89 17.76
CA PHE A 73 -3.64 -1.68 17.24
C PHE A 73 -5.10 -1.59 17.72
N ALA A 74 -5.67 -0.38 17.75
CA ALA A 74 -7.06 -0.16 18.18
C ALA A 74 -8.09 -1.00 17.38
N ARG A 75 -7.83 -1.24 16.09
CA ARG A 75 -8.65 -2.08 15.22
C ARG A 75 -8.70 -3.56 15.61
N GLU A 76 -7.70 -4.05 16.35
CA GLU A 76 -7.59 -5.43 16.84
C GLU A 76 -8.07 -5.56 18.31
N CYS A 77 -8.48 -4.44 18.93
CA CYS A 77 -8.86 -4.43 20.33
C CYS A 77 -10.17 -5.18 20.56
N ARG A 78 -10.14 -6.20 21.41
CA ARG A 78 -11.32 -6.98 21.83
C ARG A 78 -12.07 -6.37 23.01
N TYR A 79 -11.52 -5.34 23.65
CA TYR A 79 -12.20 -4.64 24.73
C TYR A 79 -13.31 -3.73 24.18
N PRO A 80 -14.40 -3.52 24.93
CA PRO A 80 -15.41 -2.52 24.61
C PRO A 80 -14.77 -1.15 24.37
N LYS A 81 -15.42 -0.28 23.58
CA LYS A 81 -14.93 1.08 23.39
C LYS A 81 -14.83 1.79 24.73
N ASP A 82 -13.65 2.31 25.08
CA ASP A 82 -13.50 3.14 26.27
C ASP A 82 -14.15 4.51 25.99
N THR A 83 -15.39 4.66 26.43
CA THR A 83 -16.18 5.89 26.25
C THR A 83 -15.69 7.04 27.14
N ARG A 84 -14.72 6.80 28.04
CA ARG A 84 -14.31 7.77 29.06
C ARG A 84 -13.47 8.93 28.54
N ARG A 85 -13.01 8.91 27.27
CA ARG A 85 -12.13 9.95 26.71
C ARG A 85 -12.42 10.33 25.25
N THR A 86 -13.68 10.54 24.89
CA THR A 86 -14.04 11.20 23.61
C THR A 86 -13.68 12.70 23.57
N GLY A 87 -12.92 13.22 24.52
CA GLY A 87 -12.44 14.60 24.52
C GLY A 87 -11.02 14.68 25.07
N THR A 88 -10.22 15.56 24.49
CA THR A 88 -8.83 15.89 24.85
C THR A 88 -7.76 15.02 24.18
N ALA A 89 -7.51 15.33 22.90
CA ALA A 89 -6.15 15.27 22.38
C ALA A 89 -5.42 16.51 22.91
N GLU A 90 -4.42 16.31 23.76
CA GLU A 90 -3.42 17.32 24.07
C GLU A 90 -2.10 16.95 23.36
N PRO A 91 -1.28 17.96 23.00
CA PRO A 91 -0.10 17.83 22.12
C PRO A 91 1.03 16.96 22.68
#